data_AF-A0A1X6NNT2-F1
#
_entry.id   AF-A0A1X6NNT2-F1
#
_cell.length_a   1.000
_cell.length_b   1.000
_cell.length_c   1.000
_cell.angle_alpha   90.00
_cell.angle_beta   90.00
_cell.angle_gamma   90.00
#
_symmetry.space_group_name_H-M   'P 1'
#
loop_
_entity.id
_entity.type
_entity.pdbx_description
1 polymer ?
#
loop_
_entity_poly.entity_id
_entity_poly.type
_entity_poly.pdbx_seq_one_letter_code
_entity_poly.pdbx_strand_id
1 'polypeptide(L)'
;MAPDPRLVIGATVHAKAKHVRSPVECAKVYGSLSNVKMLNGTVTAVERVMTSKQHSTWLTARFEVPNKVYVKRLGLLNFRAGPAPDPALPPPPTPTSSSAPRIA
;
A
#
# COMPACT_ATOMS: atom_id res chain seq x y z
N MET A 1 5.59 8.75 -24.97
CA MET A 1 4.81 8.84 -23.71
C MET A 1 4.62 7.43 -23.20
N ALA A 2 5.34 7.02 -22.15
CA ALA A 2 5.22 5.66 -21.64
C ALA A 2 3.79 5.47 -21.08
N PRO A 3 3.08 4.38 -21.43
CA PRO A 3 1.80 4.07 -20.81
C PRO A 3 2.02 3.89 -19.31
N ASP A 4 1.18 4.52 -18.50
CA ASP A 4 1.30 4.41 -17.04
C ASP A 4 1.19 2.92 -16.65
N PRO A 5 2.20 2.37 -15.95
CA PRO A 5 2.29 0.93 -15.70
C PRO A 5 1.14 0.40 -14.82
N ARG A 6 0.41 1.29 -14.12
CA ARG A 6 -0.75 0.93 -13.31
C ARG A 6 -1.99 0.66 -14.17
N LEU A 7 -1.97 1.08 -15.44
CA LEU A 7 -3.08 0.91 -16.38
C LEU A 7 -2.99 -0.41 -17.16
N VAL A 8 -2.03 -1.27 -16.80
CA VAL A 8 -1.87 -2.61 -17.38
C VAL A 8 -2.58 -3.63 -16.49
N ILE A 9 -3.49 -4.40 -17.09
CA ILE A 9 -4.16 -5.50 -16.38
C ILE A 9 -3.10 -6.56 -16.04
N GLY A 10 -3.11 -7.05 -14.81
CA GLY A 10 -2.08 -7.94 -14.27
C GLY A 10 -0.90 -7.22 -13.63
N ALA A 11 -0.81 -5.88 -13.71
CA ALA A 11 0.26 -5.14 -13.07
C ALA A 11 0.13 -5.15 -11.54
N THR A 12 1.28 -5.21 -10.87
CA THR A 12 1.39 -5.05 -9.42
C THR A 12 1.26 -3.58 -9.05
N VAL A 13 0.30 -3.29 -8.18
CA VAL A 13 0.05 -1.98 -7.60
C VAL A 13 -0.01 -2.09 -6.09
N HIS A 14 0.16 -0.97 -5.40
CA HIS A 14 -0.12 -0.91 -3.97
C HIS A 14 -0.98 0.29 -3.61
N ALA A 15 -1.75 0.14 -2.54
CA ALA A 15 -2.61 1.19 -2.00
C ALA A 15 -2.63 1.14 -0.47
N LYS A 16 -3.03 2.24 0.17
CA LYS A 16 -3.19 2.27 1.63
C LYS A 16 -4.31 1.33 2.08
N ALA A 17 -4.06 0.55 3.12
CA ALA A 17 -4.99 -0.45 3.64
C ALA A 17 -6.36 0.15 3.98
N LYS A 18 -6.42 1.39 4.49
CA LYS A 18 -7.66 2.12 4.79
C LYS A 18 -8.60 2.35 3.59
N HIS A 19 -8.07 2.35 2.37
CA HIS A 19 -8.90 2.51 1.16
C HIS A 19 -9.44 1.17 0.65
N VAL A 20 -8.83 0.07 1.07
CA VAL A 20 -9.15 -1.30 0.64
C VAL A 20 -10.07 -1.99 1.65
N ARG A 21 -9.73 -1.89 2.95
CA ARG A 21 -10.41 -2.51 4.09
C ARG A 21 -11.16 -1.47 4.92
N SER A 22 -12.15 -1.95 5.69
CA SER A 22 -12.82 -1.15 6.72
C SER A 22 -11.81 -0.70 7.79
N PRO A 23 -11.93 0.53 8.34
CA PRO A 23 -11.04 1.02 9.38
C PRO A 23 -10.99 0.09 10.60
N VAL A 24 -12.10 -0.55 10.97
CA VAL A 24 -12.18 -1.48 12.10
C VAL A 24 -11.31 -2.73 11.85
N GLU A 25 -11.40 -3.30 10.66
CA GLU A 25 -10.61 -4.49 10.26
C GLU A 25 -9.12 -4.14 10.13
N CYS A 26 -8.80 -2.95 9.61
CA CYS A 26 -7.43 -2.45 9.57
C CYS A 26 -6.86 -2.22 10.98
N ALA A 27 -7.63 -1.68 11.91
CA ALA A 27 -7.20 -1.49 13.30
C ALA A 27 -6.96 -2.83 14.00
N LYS A 28 -7.82 -3.84 13.78
CA LYS A 28 -7.64 -5.19 14.33
C LYS A 28 -6.38 -5.88 13.79
N VAL A 29 -6.13 -5.76 12.48
CA VAL A 29 -5.03 -6.50 11.83
C VAL A 29 -3.69 -5.77 11.91
N TYR A 30 -3.70 -4.44 11.84
CA TYR A 30 -2.47 -3.64 11.76
C TYR A 30 -2.26 -2.72 12.97
N GLY A 31 -3.23 -2.62 13.89
CA GLY A 31 -3.14 -1.74 15.05
C GLY A 31 -2.83 -0.29 14.67
N SER A 32 -1.77 0.25 15.27
CA SER A 32 -1.24 1.59 15.02
C SER A 32 -0.80 1.82 13.57
N LEU A 33 -0.50 0.76 12.81
CA LEU A 33 -0.09 0.85 11.41
C LEU A 33 -1.28 0.89 10.43
N SER A 34 -2.52 0.85 10.91
CA SER A 34 -3.73 0.81 10.06
C SER A 34 -3.83 1.93 9.01
N ASN A 35 -3.28 3.12 9.27
CA ASN A 35 -3.31 4.26 8.35
C ASN A 35 -2.08 4.33 7.42
N VAL A 36 -0.99 3.66 7.78
CA VAL A 36 0.29 3.71 7.07
C VAL A 36 0.50 2.45 6.22
N LYS A 37 -0.07 1.31 6.62
CA LYS A 37 0.12 0.02 5.95
C LYS A 37 -0.31 0.11 4.49
N MET A 38 0.60 -0.29 3.61
CA MET A 38 0.34 -0.45 2.19
C MET A 38 0.06 -1.93 1.89
N LEU A 39 -0.94 -2.16 1.04
CA LEU A 39 -1.32 -3.49 0.58
C LEU A 39 -0.96 -3.63 -0.88
N ASN A 40 -0.40 -4.79 -1.21
CA ASN A 40 -0.16 -5.20 -2.59
C ASN A 40 -1.47 -5.68 -3.21
N GLY A 41 -1.68 -5.30 -4.46
CA GLY A 41 -2.78 -5.78 -5.26
C GLY A 41 -2.40 -5.89 -6.71
N THR A 42 -3.22 -6.64 -7.44
CA THR A 42 -3.06 -6.85 -8.87
C THR A 42 -4.21 -6.16 -9.59
N VAL A 43 -3.90 -5.40 -10.63
CA VAL A 43 -4.92 -4.71 -11.43
C VAL A 43 -5.72 -5.75 -12.21
N THR A 44 -7.04 -5.71 -12.08
CA THR A 44 -7.98 -6.63 -12.74
C THR A 44 -8.79 -5.94 -13.83
N ALA A 45 -9.09 -4.65 -13.68
CA ALA A 45 -9.79 -3.87 -14.70
C ALA A 45 -9.38 -2.40 -14.63
N VAL A 46 -9.43 -1.74 -15.78
CA VAL A 46 -9.10 -0.31 -15.94
C VAL A 46 -10.24 0.34 -16.71
N GLU A 47 -10.86 1.36 -16.11
CA GLU A 47 -11.97 2.10 -16.70
C GLU A 47 -11.57 3.56 -16.84
N ARG A 48 -11.58 4.07 -18.08
CA ARG A 48 -11.34 5.48 -18.36
C ARG A 48 -12.68 6.13 -18.70
N VAL A 49 -13.19 6.91 -17.76
CA VAL A 49 -14.42 7.69 -17.95
C VAL A 49 -14.01 9.06 -18.47
N MET A 50 -14.41 9.36 -19.70
CA MET A 50 -14.22 10.66 -20.31
C MET A 50 -15.56 11.38 -20.31
N THR A 51 -15.71 12.31 -19.37
CA THR A 51 -16.84 13.25 -19.36
C THR A 51 -16.40 14.51 -20.12
N SER A 52 -17.34 15.23 -20.74
CA SER A 52 -17.09 16.44 -21.53
C SER A 52 -16.22 17.52 -20.86
N LYS A 53 -16.03 17.47 -19.54
CA LYS A 53 -15.16 18.39 -18.77
C LYS A 53 -14.04 17.70 -17.97
N GLN A 54 -14.03 16.36 -17.85
CA GLN A 54 -13.09 15.68 -16.96
C GLN A 54 -12.78 14.26 -17.42
N HIS A 55 -11.49 13.91 -17.37
CA HIS A 55 -11.00 12.56 -17.57
C HIS A 55 -10.75 11.92 -16.20
N SER A 56 -11.54 10.92 -15.84
CA SER A 56 -11.37 10.14 -14.62
C SER A 56 -10.94 8.73 -14.96
N THR A 57 -9.82 8.28 -14.39
CA THR A 57 -9.36 6.89 -14.55
C THR A 57 -9.61 6.13 -13.26
N TRP A 58 -10.43 5.10 -13.36
CA TRP A 58 -10.78 4.17 -12.31
C TRP A 58 -10.01 2.87 -12.51
N LEU A 59 -9.42 2.37 -11.43
CA LEU A 59 -8.70 1.11 -11.39
C LEU A 59 -9.41 0.17 -10.43
N THR A 60 -9.66 -1.04 -10.89
CA THR A 60 -10.14 -2.15 -10.06
C THR A 60 -8.99 -3.10 -9.81
N ALA A 61 -8.58 -3.21 -8.56
CA ALA A 61 -7.50 -4.11 -8.17
C ALA A 61 -7.98 -5.14 -7.14
N ARG A 62 -7.40 -6.34 -7.23
CA ARG A 62 -7.55 -7.43 -6.28
C ARG A 62 -6.40 -7.38 -5.29
N PHE A 63 -6.73 -7.21 -4.02
CA PHE A 63 -5.78 -7.21 -2.91
C PHE A 63 -5.90 -8.52 -2.14
N GLU A 64 -4.77 -9.20 -2.02
CA GLU A 64 -4.66 -10.45 -1.28
C GLU A 64 -4.09 -10.14 0.10
N VAL A 65 -4.85 -10.54 1.12
CA VAL A 65 -4.53 -10.30 2.52
C VAL A 65 -4.77 -11.59 3.28
N PRO A 66 -4.11 -11.80 4.43
CA PRO A 66 -4.31 -13.02 5.21
C PRO A 66 -5.81 -13.20 5.50
N ASN A 67 -6.31 -14.38 5.14
CA ASN A 67 -7.69 -14.86 5.27
C ASN A 67 -8.76 -14.20 4.39
N LYS A 68 -8.42 -13.28 3.46
CA LYS A 68 -9.45 -12.67 2.61
C LYS A 68 -8.89 -12.05 1.33
N VAL A 69 -9.74 -11.96 0.32
CA VAL A 69 -9.46 -11.21 -0.91
C VAL A 69 -10.40 -10.01 -0.98
N TYR A 70 -9.86 -8.84 -1.31
CA TYR A 70 -10.64 -7.62 -1.50
C TYR A 70 -10.50 -7.14 -2.94
N VAL A 71 -11.62 -6.99 -3.63
CA VAL A 71 -11.66 -6.34 -4.94
C VAL A 71 -12.15 -4.91 -4.73
N LYS A 72 -11.32 -3.92 -5.07
CA LYS A 72 -11.64 -2.51 -4.84
C LYS A 72 -11.45 -1.69 -6.11
N ARG A 73 -12.46 -0.90 -6.44
CA ARG A 73 -12.42 0.15 -7.45
C ARG A 73 -12.06 1.49 -6.80
N LEU A 74 -10.95 2.08 -7.19
CA LEU A 74 -10.50 3.41 -6.73
C LEU A 74 -9.95 4.22 -7.90
N GLY A 75 -9.90 5.55 -7.76
CA GLY A 75 -9.25 6.40 -8.75
C GLY A 75 -7.73 6.18 -8.81
N LEU A 76 -7.13 6.40 -9.99
CA LEU A 76 -5.69 6.23 -10.26
C LEU A 76 -4.76 6.85 -9.20
N LEU A 77 -5.16 8.00 -8.65
CA LEU A 77 -4.40 8.75 -7.64
C LEU A 77 -4.23 7.99 -6.30
N ASN A 78 -5.10 7.02 -6.02
CA ASN A 78 -5.06 6.21 -4.80
C ASN A 78 -4.14 4.99 -4.92
N PHE A 79 -3.76 4.63 -6.15
CA PHE A 79 -2.83 3.56 -6.42
C PHE A 79 -1.41 4.11 -6.61
N ARG A 80 -0.43 3.26 -6.33
CA ARG A 80 0.98 3.47 -6.66
C ARG A 80 1.47 2.24 -7.43
N ALA A 81 2.42 2.47 -8.33
CA ALA A 81 2.96 1.42 -9.18
C ALA A 81 3.98 0.60 -8.39
N GLY A 82 4.04 -0.69 -8.67
CA GLY A 82 5.01 -1.58 -8.05
C GLY A 82 4.57 -2.11 -6.69
N PRO A 83 5.39 -2.99 -6.08
CA PRO A 83 5.14 -3.55 -4.77
C PRO A 83 5.16 -2.46 -3.70
N ALA A 84 4.40 -2.66 -2.64
CA ALA A 84 4.43 -1.83 -1.45
C ALA A 84 5.86 -1.79 -0.89
N PRO A 85 6.38 -0.61 -0.54
CA PRO A 85 7.64 -0.51 0.18
C PRO A 85 7.49 -1.28 1.49
N ASP A 86 8.43 -2.20 1.73
CA ASP A 86 8.52 -2.86 3.02
C ASP A 86 8.77 -1.79 4.09
N PRO A 87 8.10 -1.84 5.25
CA PRO A 87 8.42 -0.93 6.34
C PRO A 87 9.90 -1.15 6.68
N ALA A 88 10.73 -0.14 6.38
CA ALA A 88 12.16 -0.19 6.63
C ALA A 88 12.41 -0.78 8.02
N LEU A 89 13.14 -1.90 8.06
CA LEU A 89 13.55 -2.53 9.30
C LEU A 89 14.14 -1.43 10.21
N PRO A 90 13.76 -1.39 11.50
CA PRO A 90 14.39 -0.44 12.42
C PRO A 90 15.91 -0.61 12.33
N PRO A 91 16.69 0.49 12.37
CA PRO A 91 18.13 0.39 12.36
C PRO A 91 18.58 -0.56 13.48
N PRO A 92 19.61 -1.40 13.27
CA PRO A 92 20.09 -2.30 14.30
C PRO A 92 20.41 -1.48 15.57
N PRO A 93 20.14 -2.01 16.78
CA PRO A 93 20.47 -1.30 18.01
C PRO A 93 21.96 -1.00 18.01
N THR A 94 22.32 0.28 18.09
CA THR A 94 23.69 0.72 18.31
C THR A 94 24.20 0.06 19.59
N PRO A 95 25.36 -0.61 19.62
CA PRO A 95 25.90 -1.13 20.86
C PRO A 95 26.18 0.08 21.77
N THR A 96 25.38 0.25 22.81
CA THR A 96 25.69 1.14 23.93
C THR A 96 27.00 0.63 24.52
N SER A 97 28.10 1.33 24.25
CA SER A 97 29.38 1.12 24.92
C SER A 97 29.17 1.43 26.40
N SER A 98 28.79 0.41 27.15
CA SER A 98 28.74 0.44 28.61
C SER A 98 30.18 0.42 29.11
N SER A 99 30.79 1.60 29.20
CA SER A 99 32.06 1.80 29.87
C SER A 99 31.81 2.36 31.26
N ALA A 100 31.63 1.47 32.23
CA ALA A 100 31.96 1.68 33.65
C ALA A 100 32.10 0.30 34.32
N PRO A 101 32.86 0.10 35.43
CA PRO A 101 33.50 1.10 36.30
C PRO A 101 34.93 0.71 36.79
N ARG A 102 35.62 1.63 37.50
CA ARG A 102 36.50 1.42 38.71
C ARG A 102 37.46 2.61 38.87
N ILE A 103 37.30 3.48 39.87
CA ILE A 103 37.92 3.43 41.22
C ILE A 103 39.43 3.17 41.18
N ALA A 104 40.21 4.24 41.36
CA ALA A 104 41.41 4.32 42.19
C ALA A 104 41.69 5.80 42.50
#